data_AF-A0A6I1KHX2-F1
#
_entry.id   AF-A0A6I1KHX2-F1
#
_cell.length_a   1.000
_cell.length_b   1.000
_cell.length_c   1.000
_cell.angle_alpha   90.00
_cell.angle_beta   90.00
_cell.angle_gamma   90.00
#
_symmetry.space_group_name_H-M   'P 1'
#
loop_
_entity.id
_entity.type
_entity.pdbx_description
1 polymer ?
#
loop_
_entity_poly.entity_id
_entity_poly.type
_entity_poly.pdbx_seq_one_letter_code
_entity_poly.pdbx_strand_id
1 'polypeptide(L)'
;MVEFLDDTVINYDGSIWKCPAFIGWEGLVVGDLKSGLGDYRSSHNLDVWKKEECLDCAYLPFCFGGCRFLKLLRDGRIDDVDCRKAYFDATLGEFIRQDLRLRPKKG
;
A
#
# COMPACT_ATOMS: atom_id res chain seq x y z
N MET A 1 5.63 -2.06 2.69
CA MET A 1 4.86 -1.75 1.49
C MET A 1 4.79 -2.98 0.61
N VAL A 2 3.71 -3.15 -0.15
CA VAL A 2 3.55 -4.26 -1.10
C VAL A 2 4.73 -4.39 -2.08
N GLU A 3 5.38 -3.28 -2.42
CA GLU A 3 6.51 -3.21 -3.36
C GLU A 3 7.87 -3.61 -2.76
N PHE A 4 8.03 -3.61 -1.42
CA PHE A 4 9.32 -3.88 -0.79
C PHE A 4 9.53 -5.38 -0.64
N LEU A 5 10.67 -5.88 -1.12
CA LEU A 5 10.97 -7.31 -1.05
C LEU A 5 10.90 -7.85 0.38
N ASP A 6 11.52 -7.13 1.32
CA ASP A 6 11.73 -7.56 2.70
C ASP A 6 10.55 -7.24 3.64
N ASP A 7 9.41 -6.80 3.10
CA ASP A 7 8.18 -6.58 3.88
C ASP A 7 7.14 -7.66 3.56
N THR A 8 7.00 -8.62 4.46
CA THR A 8 6.10 -9.76 4.30
C THR A 8 5.38 -10.10 5.60
N VAL A 9 4.18 -10.63 5.47
CA VAL A 9 3.37 -11.15 6.56
C VAL A 9 3.33 -12.67 6.45
N ILE A 10 3.62 -13.36 7.55
CA ILE A 10 3.51 -14.81 7.64
C ILE A 10 2.21 -15.12 8.40
N ASN A 11 1.33 -15.89 7.78
CA ASN A 11 0.09 -16.35 8.41
C ASN A 11 0.34 -17.63 9.24
N TYR A 12 -0.60 -17.98 10.12
CA TYR A 12 -0.47 -19.12 11.05
C TYR A 12 -0.28 -20.48 10.35
N ASP A 13 -0.72 -20.60 9.10
CA ASP A 13 -0.62 -21.81 8.28
C ASP A 13 0.70 -21.91 7.49
N GLY A 14 1.56 -20.89 7.59
CA GLY A 14 2.82 -20.80 6.86
C GLY A 14 2.71 -20.08 5.50
N SER A 15 1.51 -19.65 5.07
CA SER A 15 1.37 -18.85 3.86
C SER A 15 1.96 -17.44 4.05
N ILE A 16 2.58 -16.92 2.98
CA ILE A 16 3.26 -15.62 2.98
C ILE A 16 2.48 -14.62 2.14
N TRP A 17 2.33 -13.39 2.64
CA TRP A 17 1.51 -12.32 2.08
C TRP A 17 2.26 -10.99 2.07
N LYS A 18 1.88 -10.05 1.21
CA LYS A 18 2.45 -8.67 1.18
C LYS A 18 1.70 -7.67 2.05
N CYS A 19 0.52 -8.03 2.52
CA CYS A 19 -0.34 -7.17 3.32
C CYS A 19 -1.22 -8.06 4.21
N PRO A 20 -1.38 -7.74 5.51
CA PRO A 20 -2.27 -8.52 6.37
C PRO A 20 -3.73 -8.45 5.89
N ALA A 21 -4.12 -7.35 5.24
CA ALA A 21 -5.47 -7.18 4.70
C ALA A 21 -5.77 -8.06 3.47
N PHE A 22 -4.76 -8.75 2.91
CA PHE A 22 -4.95 -9.70 1.81
C PHE A 22 -5.18 -11.13 2.27
N ILE A 23 -4.94 -11.45 3.55
CA ILE A 23 -5.13 -12.81 4.06
C ILE A 23 -6.58 -13.26 3.79
N GLY A 24 -6.72 -14.39 3.10
CA GLY A 24 -8.01 -14.94 2.66
C GLY A 24 -8.37 -14.66 1.19
N TRP A 25 -7.60 -13.84 0.48
CA TRP A 25 -7.74 -13.65 -0.97
C TRP A 25 -6.73 -14.53 -1.71
N GLU A 26 -7.12 -15.76 -2.08
CA GLU A 26 -6.20 -16.78 -2.62
C GLU A 26 -5.30 -16.27 -3.77
N GLY A 27 -5.79 -15.37 -4.63
CA GLY A 27 -5.01 -14.77 -5.73
C GLY A 27 -3.89 -13.82 -5.30
N LEU A 28 -3.76 -13.51 -4.00
CA LEU A 28 -2.80 -12.56 -3.44
C LEU A 28 -1.80 -13.20 -2.47
N VAL A 29 -1.79 -14.52 -2.34
CA VAL A 29 -0.70 -15.23 -1.67
C VAL A 29 0.59 -15.06 -2.49
N VAL A 30 1.72 -14.88 -1.81
CA VAL A 30 3.02 -14.67 -2.48
C VAL A 30 4.04 -15.74 -2.16
N GLY A 31 3.68 -16.75 -1.39
CA GLY A 31 4.57 -17.86 -1.07
C GLY A 31 4.10 -18.68 0.11
N ASP A 32 4.98 -19.58 0.54
CA ASP A 32 4.79 -20.46 1.68
C ASP A 32 6.15 -20.70 2.36
N LEU A 33 6.19 -20.80 3.69
CA LEU A 33 7.44 -20.98 4.45
C LEU A 33 8.29 -22.17 4.00
N LYS A 34 7.68 -23.23 3.44
CA LYS A 34 8.40 -24.41 2.96
C LYS A 34 9.06 -24.19 1.61
N SER A 35 8.47 -23.34 0.77
CA SER A 35 8.89 -23.13 -0.63
C SER A 35 9.51 -21.76 -0.89
N GLY A 36 9.37 -20.82 0.05
CA GLY A 36 9.83 -19.44 -0.07
C GLY A 36 8.81 -18.55 -0.78
N LEU A 37 9.31 -17.40 -1.26
CA LEU A 37 8.53 -16.43 -2.03
C LEU A 37 8.47 -16.83 -3.50
N GLY A 38 7.28 -16.76 -4.09
CA GLY A 38 7.05 -16.79 -5.53
C GLY A 38 7.09 -15.40 -6.16
N ASP A 39 7.07 -15.35 -7.49
CA ASP A 39 6.90 -14.08 -8.21
C ASP A 39 5.47 -13.58 -8.05
N TYR A 40 5.34 -12.38 -7.47
CA TYR A 40 4.08 -11.71 -7.20
C TYR A 40 3.91 -10.43 -8.00
N ARG A 41 4.83 -10.13 -8.92
CA ARG A 41 4.84 -8.87 -9.68
C ARG A 41 3.52 -8.62 -10.40
N SER A 42 3.00 -9.67 -11.06
CA SER A 42 1.74 -9.61 -11.78
C SER A 42 0.52 -9.61 -10.85
N SER A 43 0.49 -10.45 -9.82
CA SER A 43 -0.68 -10.53 -8.93
C SER A 43 -0.89 -9.24 -8.13
N HIS A 44 0.17 -8.50 -7.83
CA HIS A 44 0.12 -7.27 -7.04
C HIS A 44 0.21 -5.98 -7.85
N ASN A 45 0.31 -6.08 -9.19
CA ASN A 45 0.53 -4.96 -10.09
C ASN A 45 1.63 -4.03 -9.57
N LEU A 46 2.83 -4.58 -9.37
CA LEU A 46 3.96 -3.75 -8.96
C LEU A 46 4.20 -2.66 -9.99
N ASP A 47 4.72 -1.53 -9.52
CA ASP A 47 4.98 -0.36 -10.34
C ASP A 47 3.72 0.31 -10.95
N VAL A 48 2.50 -0.02 -10.50
CA VAL A 48 1.23 0.60 -10.98
C VAL A 48 1.20 2.12 -10.88
N TRP A 49 2.04 2.70 -10.01
CA TRP A 49 2.20 4.14 -9.81
C TRP A 49 3.12 4.82 -10.83
N LYS A 50 3.82 4.09 -11.71
CA LYS A 50 4.71 4.66 -12.74
C LYS A 50 3.92 5.24 -13.93
N LYS A 51 2.98 6.12 -13.61
CA LYS A 51 2.15 6.90 -14.55
C LYS A 51 2.60 8.35 -14.51
N GLU A 52 2.44 9.06 -15.63
CA GLU A 52 2.84 10.47 -15.73
C GLU A 52 2.19 11.32 -14.62
N GLU A 53 0.87 11.19 -14.43
CA GLU A 53 0.18 11.97 -13.39
C GLU A 53 0.66 11.68 -11.96
N CYS A 54 1.17 10.47 -11.72
CA CYS A 54 1.69 10.08 -10.41
C CYS A 54 3.11 10.59 -10.20
N LEU A 55 3.96 10.52 -11.23
CA LEU A 55 5.34 11.03 -11.20
C LEU A 55 5.38 12.55 -11.02
N ASP A 56 4.37 13.25 -11.53
CA ASP A 56 4.19 14.69 -11.33
C ASP A 56 3.48 15.07 -10.02
N CYS A 57 3.04 14.08 -9.23
CA CYS A 57 2.27 14.32 -8.01
C CYS A 57 3.18 14.54 -6.79
N ALA A 58 3.02 15.70 -6.13
CA ALA A 58 3.74 16.02 -4.89
C ALA A 58 3.49 15.03 -3.73
N TYR A 59 2.42 14.24 -3.79
CA TYR A 59 2.09 13.24 -2.76
C TYR A 59 2.72 11.87 -3.00
N LEU A 60 3.34 11.63 -4.17
CA LEU A 60 3.93 10.33 -4.50
C LEU A 60 4.91 9.80 -3.45
N PRO A 61 5.82 10.60 -2.85
CA PRO A 61 6.82 10.10 -1.89
C PRO A 61 6.27 9.44 -0.63
N PHE A 62 4.98 9.61 -0.32
CA PHE A 62 4.33 8.91 0.79
C PHE A 62 3.09 8.12 0.35
N CYS A 63 2.52 8.41 -0.83
CA CYS A 63 1.36 7.71 -1.36
C CYS A 63 1.73 6.39 -2.06
N PHE A 64 2.80 6.39 -2.88
CA PHE A 64 3.25 5.23 -3.67
C PHE A 64 2.14 4.55 -4.51
N GLY A 65 1.21 5.34 -5.05
CA GLY A 65 0.04 4.82 -5.79
C GLY A 65 -1.12 4.34 -4.91
N GLY A 66 -1.08 4.60 -3.60
CA GLY A 66 -2.17 4.34 -2.67
C GLY A 66 -2.27 2.89 -2.19
N CYS A 67 -3.34 2.60 -1.45
CA CYS A 67 -3.54 1.32 -0.80
C CYS A 67 -4.21 0.31 -1.74
N ARG A 68 -3.51 -0.78 -2.09
CA ARG A 68 -4.07 -1.84 -2.95
C ARG A 68 -5.28 -2.53 -2.31
N PHE A 69 -5.33 -2.62 -0.98
CA PHE A 69 -6.51 -3.16 -0.30
C PHE A 69 -7.75 -2.27 -0.45
N LEU A 70 -7.61 -0.94 -0.32
CA LEU A 70 -8.74 -0.04 -0.53
C LEU A 70 -9.21 -0.05 -1.99
N LYS A 71 -8.27 -0.13 -2.94
CA LYS A 71 -8.59 -0.33 -4.36
C LYS A 71 -9.38 -1.62 -4.58
N LEU A 72 -8.92 -2.74 -4.01
CA LEU A 72 -9.59 -4.03 -4.08
C LEU A 72 -11.01 -3.98 -3.50
N LEU A 73 -11.18 -3.39 -2.32
CA LEU A 73 -12.50 -3.26 -1.69
C LEU A 73 -13.47 -2.43 -2.53
N ARG A 74 -13.00 -1.34 -3.13
CA ARG A 74 -13.85 -0.42 -3.90
C ARG A 74 -14.18 -0.96 -5.29
N ASP A 75 -13.18 -1.51 -5.98
CA ASP A 75 -13.26 -1.77 -7.42
C ASP A 75 -13.25 -3.27 -7.75
N GLY A 76 -12.99 -4.14 -6.77
CA GLY A 76 -12.88 -5.60 -6.95
C GLY A 76 -11.57 -6.05 -7.61
N ARG A 77 -10.64 -5.13 -7.85
CA ARG A 77 -9.37 -5.35 -8.57
C ARG A 77 -8.31 -4.37 -8.13
N ILE A 78 -7.04 -4.67 -8.40
CA ILE A 78 -5.88 -3.83 -8.02
C ILE A 78 -5.03 -3.42 -9.22
N ASP A 79 -5.65 -3.33 -10.39
CA ASP A 79 -5.04 -3.01 -11.70
C ASP A 79 -4.74 -1.50 -11.90
N ASP A 80 -4.99 -0.68 -10.88
CA ASP A 80 -4.77 0.76 -10.93
C ASP A 80 -4.51 1.33 -9.53
N VAL A 81 -3.99 2.56 -9.47
CA VAL A 81 -3.71 3.29 -8.24
C VAL A 81 -4.99 3.57 -7.45
N ASP A 82 -4.87 3.57 -6.13
CA ASP A 82 -5.86 4.19 -5.24
C ASP A 82 -5.48 5.65 -5.03
N CYS A 83 -5.74 6.49 -6.04
CA CYS A 83 -5.40 7.90 -5.95
C CYS A 83 -6.26 8.61 -4.88
N ARG A 84 -5.60 9.10 -3.84
CA ARG A 84 -6.22 9.86 -2.72
C ARG A 84 -5.90 11.36 -2.78
N LYS A 85 -5.47 11.89 -3.94
CA LYS A 85 -5.05 13.29 -4.09
C LYS A 85 -6.09 14.28 -3.55
N ALA A 86 -7.35 14.14 -3.96
CA ALA A 86 -8.43 15.03 -3.50
C ALA A 86 -8.63 14.99 -1.97
N TYR A 87 -8.46 13.82 -1.36
CA TYR A 87 -8.52 13.69 0.10
C TYR A 87 -7.34 14.39 0.77
N PHE A 88 -6.13 14.25 0.24
CA PHE A 88 -4.95 14.93 0.77
C PHE A 88 -5.02 16.45 0.59
N ASP A 89 -5.46 16.93 -0.58
CA ASP A 89 -5.69 18.35 -0.84
C ASP A 89 -6.65 18.96 0.20
N ALA A 90 -7.69 18.22 0.59
CA ALA A 90 -8.69 18.69 1.55
C ALA A 90 -8.25 18.61 3.02
N THR A 91 -7.41 17.63 3.39
CA THR A 91 -7.21 17.28 4.81
C THR A 91 -5.77 17.39 5.31
N LEU A 92 -4.77 17.17 4.45
CA LEU A 92 -3.38 17.00 4.87
C LEU A 92 -2.83 18.24 5.56
N GLY A 93 -3.11 19.42 4.99
CA GLY A 93 -2.66 20.68 5.58
C GLY A 93 -3.19 20.90 7.00
N GLU A 94 -4.43 20.51 7.26
CA GLU A 94 -5.02 20.66 8.59
C GLU A 94 -4.46 19.65 9.59
N PHE A 95 -4.26 18.40 9.16
CA PHE A 95 -3.60 17.40 10.00
C PHE A 95 -2.19 17.80 10.41
N ILE A 96 -1.40 18.37 9.49
CA ILE A 96 -0.05 18.85 9.82
C ILE A 96 -0.11 19.99 10.84
N ARG A 97 -1.01 20.97 10.67
CA ARG A 97 -1.18 22.08 11.64
C ARG A 97 -1.62 21.56 13.00
N GLN A 98 -2.54 20.62 13.04
CA GLN A 98 -3.00 19.98 14.26
C GLN A 98 -1.85 19.26 14.97
N ASP A 99 -1.07 18.45 14.25
CA ASP A 99 0.07 17.71 14.81
C ASP A 99 1.10 18.67 15.41
N LEU A 100 1.46 19.74 14.69
CA LEU A 100 2.38 20.77 15.19
C LEU A 100 1.86 21.46 16.47
N ARG A 101 0.56 21.71 16.55
CA ARG A 101 -0.07 22.35 17.73
C ARG A 101 -0.10 21.42 18.95
N LEU A 102 -0.37 20.14 18.74
CA LEU A 102 -0.54 19.16 19.81
C LEU A 102 0.76 18.44 20.18
N ARG A 103 1.83 18.65 19.41
CA ARG A 103 3.12 18.01 19.65
C ARG A 103 3.60 18.30 21.08
N PRO A 104 3.79 17.27 21.93
CA PRO A 104 4.31 17.49 23.27
C PRO A 104 5.70 18.13 23.17
N LYS A 105 5.94 19.16 23.99
CA LYS A 105 7.29 19.70 24.14
C LYS A 105 8.16 18.57 24.67
N LYS A 106 9.23 18.23 23.95
CA LYS A 106 10.27 17.35 24.48
C LYS A 106 10.82 18.04 25.74
N GLY A 107 10.63 17.40 26.90
CA GLY A 107 11.31 17.76 28.13
C GLY A 107 12.80 17.49 28.06
#